data_AF-A0A484YSY8-F1
#
_entry.id   AF-A0A484YSY8-F1
#
_cell.length_a   1.000
_cell.length_b   1.000
_cell.length_c   1.000
_cell.angle_alpha   90.00
_cell.angle_beta   90.00
_cell.angle_gamma   90.00
#
_symmetry.space_group_name_H-M   'P 1'
#
loop_
_entity.id
_entity.type
_entity.pdbx_description
1 polymer ?
#
loop_
_entity_poly.entity_id
_entity_poly.type
_entity_poly.pdbx_seq_one_letter_code
_entity_poly.pdbx_strand_id
1 'polypeptide(L)' 'MLNQHVCMHELAPVDLVIRTGGEHRISNFLLWQIAYAELYFTDVLWPDFDEQDFEGALNAFANRERRFGGTEPGDETA' A
#
# COMPACT_ATOMS: atom_id res chain seq x y z
N MET A 1 17.21 -4.06 -14.99
CA MET A 1 16.98 -4.84 -16.23
C MET A 1 15.54 -5.36 -16.30
N LEU A 2 15.04 -6.18 -15.35
CA LEU A 2 13.66 -6.68 -15.44
C LEU A 2 12.58 -5.59 -15.26
N ASN A 3 12.76 -4.68 -14.29
CA ASN A 3 11.78 -3.63 -13.99
C ASN A 3 11.33 -2.83 -15.22
N GLN A 4 12.25 -2.45 -16.11
CA GLN A 4 11.98 -1.66 -17.33
C GLN A 4 11.09 -2.37 -18.36
N HIS A 5 10.80 -3.66 -18.18
CA HIS A 5 9.97 -4.45 -19.09
C HIS A 5 8.65 -4.88 -18.45
N VAL A 6 8.44 -4.55 -17.17
CA VAL A 6 7.20 -4.84 -16.44
C VAL A 6 6.25 -3.65 -16.62
N CYS A 7 4.94 -3.92 -16.75
CA CYS A 7 3.94 -2.86 -16.82
C CYS A 7 4.09 -1.84 -15.69
N MET A 8 3.83 -0.57 -15.99
CA MET A 8 3.85 0.54 -15.02
C MET A 8 5.24 0.92 -14.46
N HIS A 9 6.34 0.49 -15.11
CA HIS A 9 7.70 0.79 -14.65
C HIS A 9 8.08 2.29 -14.64
N GLU A 10 7.33 3.13 -15.34
CA GLU A 10 7.53 4.60 -15.39
C GLU A 10 6.76 5.33 -14.29
N LEU A 11 5.87 4.63 -13.57
CA LEU A 11 5.10 5.20 -12.46
C LEU A 11 5.84 5.04 -11.14
N ALA A 12 5.39 5.78 -10.13
CA ALA A 12 5.85 5.58 -8.76
C ALA A 12 5.49 4.15 -8.28
N PRO A 13 6.30 3.57 -7.38
CA PRO A 13 5.97 2.31 -6.72
C PRO A 13 4.61 2.37 -6.00
N VAL A 14 3.96 1.22 -5.85
CA VAL A 14 2.72 1.14 -5.08
C VAL A 14 3.05 1.16 -3.60
N ASP A 15 2.53 2.14 -2.87
CA ASP A 15 2.74 2.26 -1.43
C ASP A 15 1.66 1.52 -0.62
N LEU A 16 0.42 1.48 -1.11
CA LEU A 16 -0.73 0.89 -0.43
C LEU A 16 -1.60 0.10 -1.41
N VAL A 17 -1.94 -1.13 -1.03
CA VAL A 17 -2.94 -1.96 -1.70
C VAL A 17 -4.14 -2.15 -0.77
N ILE A 18 -5.31 -1.74 -1.24
CA ILE A 18 -6.59 -1.96 -0.54
C ILE A 18 -7.29 -3.14 -1.21
N ARG A 19 -7.62 -4.16 -0.43
CA ARG A 19 -8.40 -5.32 -0.88
C ARG A 19 -9.67 -5.49 -0.05
N THR A 20 -10.80 -5.35 -0.73
CA THR A 20 -12.14 -5.53 -0.20
C THR A 20 -12.61 -6.99 -0.26
N GLY A 21 -13.68 -7.30 0.47
CA GLY A 21 -14.39 -8.58 0.42
C GLY A 21 -13.82 -9.71 1.30
N GLY A 22 -13.06 -9.37 2.34
CA GLY A 22 -12.67 -10.28 3.44
C GLY A 22 -11.59 -11.31 3.11
N GLU A 23 -11.04 -11.27 1.90
CA GLU A 23 -10.06 -12.25 1.42
C GLU A 23 -8.62 -11.77 1.66
N HIS A 24 -7.88 -12.48 2.52
CA HIS A 24 -6.48 -12.19 2.85
C HIS A 24 -5.49 -12.83 1.88
N ARG A 25 -5.63 -12.49 0.59
CA ARG A 25 -4.74 -12.95 -0.48
C ARG A 25 -4.47 -11.81 -1.45
N ILE A 26 -3.43 -11.93 -2.28
CA ILE A 26 -3.17 -10.95 -3.34
C ILE A 26 -3.86 -11.38 -4.65
N SER A 27 -4.13 -12.68 -4.82
CA SER A 27 -4.72 -13.25 -6.05
C SER A 27 -3.93 -12.90 -7.32
N ASN A 28 -2.60 -12.98 -7.25
CA ASN A 28 -1.70 -12.73 -8.39
C ASN A 28 -1.83 -11.31 -9.00
N PHE A 29 -2.27 -10.33 -8.21
CA PHE A 29 -2.37 -8.94 -8.61
C PHE A 29 -1.05 -8.19 -8.37
N LEU A 30 -0.49 -7.60 -9.42
CA LEU A 30 0.66 -6.67 -9.39
C LEU A 30 1.86 -7.10 -8.54
N LEU A 31 2.18 -8.41 -8.54
CA LEU A 31 3.18 -9.00 -7.64
C LEU A 31 4.51 -8.24 -7.59
N TRP A 32 4.99 -7.78 -8.74
CA TRP A 32 6.25 -7.05 -8.83
C TRP A 32 6.13 -5.62 -8.28
N GLN A 33 5.05 -4.92 -8.61
CA GLN A 33 4.84 -3.53 -8.25
C GLN A 33 4.52 -3.34 -6.77
N ILE A 34 3.92 -4.34 -6.12
CA ILE A 34 3.48 -4.26 -4.72
C ILE A 34 4.43 -4.95 -3.74
N ALA A 35 5.64 -5.33 -4.18
CA ALA A 35 6.59 -6.11 -3.39
C ALA A 35 6.94 -5.49 -2.02
N TYR A 36 6.81 -4.16 -1.90
CA TYR A 36 7.03 -3.40 -0.66
C TYR A 36 5.81 -2.58 -0.24
N ALA A 37 4.66 -2.76 -0.90
CA ALA A 37 3.45 -2.04 -0.56
C ALA A 37 2.88 -2.54 0.77
N GLU A 38 2.27 -1.63 1.53
CA GLU A 38 1.42 -2.02 2.64
C GLU A 38 0.13 -2.64 2.13
N LEU A 39 -0.34 -3.68 2.82
CA LEU A 39 -1.56 -4.39 2.47
C LEU A 39 -2.64 -4.08 3.49
N TYR A 40 -3.75 -3.50 3.02
CA TYR A 40 -4.95 -3.24 3.80
C TYR A 40 -6.08 -4.15 3.31
N PHE A 41 -6.60 -4.99 4.20
CA PHE A 41 -7.71 -5.89 3.90
C PHE A 41 -8.94 -5.44 4.70
N THR A 42 -10.11 -5.45 4.06
CA THR A 42 -11.39 -5.13 4.69
C THR A 42 -12.46 -6.14 4.30
N ASP A 43 -13.37 -6.41 5.23
CA ASP A 43 -14.54 -7.27 5.01
C ASP A 43 -15.64 -6.58 4.19
N VAL A 44 -15.57 -5.24 4.05
CA VAL A 44 -16.50 -4.47 3.22
C VAL A 44 -16.46 -4.98 1.79
N LEU A 45 -17.63 -5.27 1.21
CA LEU A 45 -17.75 -5.72 -0.17
C LEU A 45 -17.54 -4.54 -1.12
N TRP A 46 -16.98 -4.77 -2.30
CA TRP A 46 -16.68 -3.71 -3.26
C TRP A 46 -17.87 -2.79 -3.60
N PRO A 47 -19.11 -3.28 -3.81
CA PRO A 47 -20.26 -2.42 -4.07
C PRO A 47 -20.65 -1.51 -2.90
N ASP A 48 -20.24 -1.87 -1.69
CA ASP A 48 -20.56 -1.16 -0.44
C ASP A 48 -19.40 -0.27 0.05
N PHE A 49 -18.22 -0.35 -0.59
CA PHE A 49 -17.03 0.40 -0.21
C PHE A 49 -17.16 1.87 -0.61
N ASP A 50 -17.04 2.78 0.36
CA ASP A 50 -17.25 4.22 0.15
C ASP A 50 -16.04 5.11 0.51
N GLU A 51 -16.25 6.43 0.51
CA GLU A 51 -15.22 7.42 0.85
C GLU A 51 -14.71 7.29 2.30
N GLN A 52 -15.59 6.94 3.24
CA GLN A 52 -15.22 6.76 4.65
C GLN A 52 -14.34 5.53 4.82
N ASP A 53 -14.66 4.44 4.10
CA ASP A 53 -13.81 3.25 4.09
C ASP A 53 -12.42 3.55 3.48
N PHE A 54 -12.38 4.35 2.42
CA PHE A 54 -11.13 4.77 1.80
C PHE A 54 -10.29 5.64 2.73
N GLU A 55 -10.88 6.64 3.39
CA GLU A 55 -10.21 7.44 4.43
C GLU A 55 -9.70 6.56 5.58
N GLY A 56 -10.48 5.56 6.00
CA GLY A 56 -10.07 4.57 7.00
C GLY A 56 -8.80 3.81 6.58
N ALA A 57 -8.73 3.38 5.32
CA ALA A 57 -7.55 2.72 4.78
C ALA A 57 -6.31 3.64 4.73
N LEU A 58 -6.49 4.92 4.34
CA LEU A 58 -5.41 5.91 4.33
C LEU A 58 -4.90 6.21 5.74
N ASN A 59 -5.80 6.38 6.70
CA ASN A 59 -5.45 6.59 8.10
C ASN A 59 -4.69 5.39 8.68
N ALA A 60 -5.09 4.16 8.33
CA ALA A 60 -4.37 2.96 8.73
C ALA A 60 -2.96 2.89 8.13
N PHE A 61 -2.79 3.33 6.87
CA PHE A 61 -1.49 3.43 6.22
C PHE A 61 -0.59 4.49 6.88
N ALA A 62 -1.13 5.69 7.13
CA ALA A 62 -0.37 6.80 7.74
C ALA A 62 0.13 6.48 9.16
N ASN A 63 -0.63 5.69 9.92
CA ASN A 63 -0.29 5.31 11.29
C ASN A 63 0.65 4.09 11.41
N ARG A 64 1.03 3.45 10.30
CA ARG A 64 1.98 2.32 10.35
C ARG A 64 3.41 2.82 10.53
N GLU A 65 4.09 2.27 11.53
CA GLU A 65 5.52 2.48 11.71
C GLU A 65 6.32 1.78 10.59
N ARG A 66 7.08 2.55 9.83
CA ARG A 66 7.98 2.02 8.79
C ARG A 66 9.14 1.27 9.44
N ARG A 67 9.09 -0.06 9.41
CA ARG A 67 10.11 -0.93 10.03
C ARG A 67 11.49 -0.91 9.36
N PHE A 68 11.59 -0.49 8.10
CA PHE A 68 12.85 -0.45 7.36
C PHE A 68 12.96 0.86 6.59
N GLY A 69 13.76 1.80 7.11
CA GLY A 69 14.04 3.09 6.44
C GLY A 69 13.22 4.28 6.93
N GLY A 70 12.79 4.29 8.19
CA GLY A 70 12.42 5.56 8.83
C GLY A 70 13.65 6.48 8.79
N THR A 71 13.63 7.53 7.99
CA THR A 71 14.40 8.71 8.35
C THR A 71 13.80 9.16 9.67
N GLU A 72 14.51 8.92 10.76
CA GLU A 72 14.26 9.67 11.99
C GLU A 72 14.14 11.14 11.59
N PRO A 73 13.11 11.88 12.06
CA PRO A 73 13.11 13.31 11.87
C PRO A 73 14.39 13.80 12.54
N GLY A 74 15.30 14.34 11.74
CA GLY A 74 16.62 14.73 12.21
C GLY A 74 16.50 15.61 13.45
N ASP A 75 17.29 15.26 14.45
CA ASP A 75 17.86 16.22 15.37
C ASP A 75 18.30 17.48 14.59
N GLU A 76 17.50 18.54 14.63
CA GLU A 76 17.87 19.89 14.16
C GLU A 76 18.74 20.62 15.21
N THR A 77 19.70 19.91 15.81
CA THR A 77 20.77 20.54 16.60
C THR A 77 22.11 19.88 16.32
N ALA A 78 22.75 20.29 15.22
CA ALA A 78 24.21 20.28 15.03
C ALA A 78 24.62 21.28 13.94
#